data_AF-A0A101FEU5-F1
#
_entry.id   AF-A0A101FEU5-F1
#
_cell.length_a   1.000
_cell.length_b   1.000
_cell.length_c   1.000
_cell.angle_alpha   90.00
_cell.angle_beta   90.00
_cell.angle_gamma   90.00
#
_symmetry.space_group_name_H-M   'P 1'
#
loop_
_entity.id
_entity.type
_entity.pdbx_description
1 polymer ?
#
loop_
_entity_poly.entity_id
_entity_poly.type
_entity_poly.pdbx_seq_one_letter_code
_entity_poly.pdbx_strand_id
1 'polypeptide(L)'
;LAALPFCLVAAALELRDYNFAALTWPVVSGMLYLGLFASVIALIWWYTGIHRLGVAVAAIFYNLIPVFAMVIAALFLQEEIHYYQLIGCFFVLIGIVLSSQNKKEQLPERVDGAGAKS
;
A
#
# COMPACT_ATOMS: atom_id res chain seq x y z
N LEU A 1 6.58 -9.55 16.58
CA LEU A 1 6.21 -10.44 17.70
C LEU A 1 5.11 -9.87 18.61
N ALA A 2 5.12 -8.57 18.94
CA ALA A 2 4.09 -7.97 19.82
C ALA A 2 2.66 -7.94 19.24
N ALA A 3 2.48 -7.93 17.91
CA ALA A 3 1.17 -7.90 17.27
C ALA A 3 0.49 -9.28 17.16
N LEU A 4 1.24 -10.37 17.35
CA LEU A 4 0.71 -11.74 17.26
C LEU A 4 -0.44 -12.02 18.24
N PRO A 5 -0.37 -11.68 19.54
CA PRO A 5 -1.48 -11.95 20.46
C PRO A 5 -2.73 -11.15 20.11
N PHE A 6 -2.59 -9.91 19.62
CA PHE A 6 -3.72 -9.09 19.18
C PHE A 6 -4.39 -9.68 17.92
N CYS A 7 -3.57 -10.13 16.96
CA CYS A 7 -4.07 -10.77 15.74
C CYS A 7 -4.76 -12.11 16.04
N LEU A 8 -4.26 -12.88 17.01
CA LEU A 8 -4.85 -14.15 17.45
C LEU A 8 -6.20 -13.97 18.12
N VAL A 9 -6.35 -12.95 18.97
CA VAL A 9 -7.63 -12.64 19.63
C VAL A 9 -8.65 -12.12 18.62
N ALA A 10 -8.25 -11.23 17.71
CA ALA A 10 -9.12 -10.76 16.63
C ALA A 10 -9.59 -11.91 15.73
N ALA A 11 -8.66 -12.78 15.30
CA ALA A 11 -8.99 -13.96 14.49
C ALA A 11 -9.88 -14.96 15.24
N ALA A 12 -9.66 -15.17 16.55
CA ALA A 12 -10.50 -16.06 17.36
C ALA A 12 -11.94 -15.52 17.54
N LEU A 13 -12.12 -14.20 17.58
CA LEU A 13 -13.42 -13.56 17.62
C LEU A 13 -14.13 -13.61 16.27
N GLU A 14 -13.41 -13.38 15.16
CA GLU A 14 -13.96 -13.50 13.81
C GLU A 14 -14.36 -14.94 13.47
N LEU A 15 -13.54 -15.93 13.82
CA LEU A 15 -13.82 -17.35 13.58
C LEU A 15 -15.07 -17.87 14.32
N ARG A 16 -15.53 -17.16 15.35
CA ARG A 16 -16.73 -17.52 16.13
C ARG A 16 -18.03 -17.23 15.38
N ASP A 17 -18.02 -16.23 14.49
CA ASP A 17 -19.17 -15.81 13.70
C ASP A 17 -19.05 -16.20 12.21
N TYR A 18 -17.92 -16.81 11.79
CA TYR A 18 -17.72 -17.26 10.42
C TYR A 18 -18.45 -18.59 10.14
N ASN A 19 -19.57 -18.48 9.44
CA ASN A 19 -20.30 -19.62 8.91
C ASN A 19 -19.54 -20.19 7.69
N PHE A 20 -18.86 -21.34 7.86
CA PHE A 20 -18.14 -22.03 6.77
C PHE A 20 -19.03 -22.38 5.56
N ALA A 21 -20.36 -22.28 5.68
CA ALA A 21 -21.32 -22.40 4.58
C ALA A 21 -21.28 -21.22 3.56
N ALA A 22 -20.59 -20.12 3.87
CA ALA A 22 -20.46 -18.96 2.98
C ALA A 22 -19.36 -19.11 1.91
N LEU A 23 -18.53 -20.16 1.99
CA LEU A 23 -17.46 -20.45 1.02
C LEU A 23 -18.05 -21.01 -0.28
N THR A 24 -18.75 -20.15 -1.00
CA THR A 24 -19.33 -20.45 -2.30
C THR A 24 -18.27 -20.29 -3.40
N TRP A 25 -18.42 -21.02 -4.50
CA TRP A 25 -17.53 -20.94 -5.67
C TRP A 25 -17.20 -19.51 -6.17
N PRO A 26 -18.15 -18.54 -6.15
CA PRO A 26 -17.87 -17.16 -6.54
C PRO A 26 -16.88 -16.44 -5.61
N VAL A 27 -16.87 -16.77 -4.32
CA VAL A 27 -15.96 -16.16 -3.35
C VAL A 27 -14.54 -16.66 -3.57
N VAL A 28 -14.38 -17.97 -3.79
CA VAL A 28 -13.07 -18.59 -4.06
C VAL A 28 -12.47 -18.07 -5.35
N SER A 29 -13.27 -17.95 -6.42
CA SER A 29 -12.79 -17.40 -7.70
C SER A 29 -12.46 -15.90 -7.59
N GLY A 30 -13.25 -15.12 -6.84
CA GLY A 30 -12.97 -13.72 -6.55
C GLY A 30 -11.66 -13.52 -5.77
N MET A 31 -11.40 -14.35 -4.76
CA MET A 31 -10.14 -14.32 -4.00
C MET A 31 -8.94 -14.69 -4.86
N LEU A 32 -9.06 -15.71 -5.72
CA LEU A 32 -8.03 -16.07 -6.69
C LEU A 32 -7.77 -14.94 -7.70
N TYR A 33 -8.82 -14.29 -8.19
CA TYR A 33 -8.69 -13.16 -9.10
C TYR A 33 -8.00 -11.97 -8.42
N LEU A 34 -8.44 -11.55 -7.24
CA LEU A 34 -7.80 -10.46 -6.51
C LEU A 34 -6.36 -10.81 -6.12
N GLY A 35 -6.11 -12.02 -5.63
CA GLY A 35 -4.76 -12.45 -5.25
C GLY A 35 -3.81 -12.49 -6.43
N LEU A 36 -4.20 -13.13 -7.54
CA LEU A 36 -3.32 -13.33 -8.69
C LEU A 36 -3.22 -12.07 -9.55
N PHE A 37 -4.37 -11.51 -9.96
CA PHE A 37 -4.40 -10.36 -10.87
C PHE A 37 -4.00 -9.08 -10.14
N ALA A 38 -4.59 -8.78 -8.98
CA ALA A 38 -4.30 -7.53 -8.29
C ALA A 38 -2.92 -7.52 -7.64
N SER A 39 -2.33 -8.66 -7.25
CA SER A 39 -0.95 -8.67 -6.75
C SER A 39 0.07 -8.82 -7.86
N VAL A 40 0.01 -9.88 -8.65
CA VAL A 40 1.11 -10.23 -9.57
C VAL A 40 1.21 -9.21 -10.70
N ILE A 41 0.09 -8.86 -11.33
CA ILE A 41 0.10 -7.91 -12.46
C ILE A 41 0.41 -6.50 -11.95
N ALA A 42 -0.16 -6.08 -10.81
CA ALA A 42 0.16 -4.78 -10.25
C ALA A 42 1.64 -4.66 -9.88
N LEU A 43 2.25 -5.70 -9.30
CA LEU A 43 3.68 -5.71 -9.01
C LEU A 43 4.52 -5.64 -10.29
N ILE A 44 4.18 -6.42 -11.32
CA ILE A 44 4.88 -6.38 -12.62
C ILE A 44 4.78 -4.98 -13.24
N TRP A 45 3.59 -4.37 -13.26
CA TRP A 45 3.39 -3.02 -13.76
C TRP A 45 4.09 -1.97 -12.92
N TRP A 46 4.11 -2.14 -11.60
CA TRP A 46 4.81 -1.26 -10.69
C TRP A 46 6.31 -1.27 -10.94
N TYR A 47 6.94 -2.45 -10.99
CA TYR A 47 8.37 -2.58 -11.28
C TYR A 47 8.72 -2.11 -12.70
N THR A 48 7.85 -2.38 -13.68
CA THR A 48 8.04 -1.88 -15.06
C THR A 48 7.92 -0.36 -15.12
N GLY A 49 6.98 0.24 -14.38
CA GLY A 49 6.79 1.68 -14.25
C GLY A 49 8.00 2.35 -13.61
N ILE A 50 8.55 1.76 -12.53
CA ILE A 50 9.80 2.22 -11.93
C ILE A 50 10.95 2.15 -12.93
N HIS A 51 11.06 1.06 -13.69
CA HIS A 51 12.14 0.88 -14.67
C HIS A 51 12.08 1.93 -15.79
N ARG A 52 10.88 2.34 -16.22
CA ARG A 52 10.69 3.34 -17.30
C ARG A 52 10.71 4.79 -16.82
N LEU A 53 10.14 5.08 -15.65
CA LEU A 53 9.98 6.45 -15.13
C LEU A 53 11.08 6.84 -14.12
N GLY A 54 11.86 5.87 -13.65
CA GLY A 54 12.91 6.06 -12.65
C GLY A 54 12.38 6.10 -11.22
N VAL A 55 13.28 5.78 -10.28
CA VAL A 55 12.97 5.68 -8.84
C VAL A 55 12.49 7.02 -8.24
N ALA A 56 12.99 8.14 -8.75
CA ALA A 56 12.61 9.48 -8.28
C ALA A 56 11.13 9.79 -8.54
N VAL A 57 10.62 9.46 -9.72
CA VAL A 57 9.19 9.67 -10.07
C VAL A 57 8.31 8.71 -9.28
N ALA A 58 8.70 7.44 -9.14
CA ALA A 58 7.97 6.46 -8.35
C ALA A 58 7.85 6.85 -6.86
N ALA A 59 8.89 7.48 -6.30
CA ALA A 59 8.87 8.01 -4.94
C ALA A 59 7.83 9.13 -4.76
N ILE A 60 7.69 10.01 -5.75
CA ILE A 60 6.67 11.07 -5.73
C ILE A 60 5.28 10.42 -5.76
N PHE A 61 5.04 9.45 -6.66
CA PHE A 61 3.77 8.70 -6.71
C PHE A 61 3.45 8.02 -5.38
N TYR A 62 4.42 7.40 -4.71
CA TYR A 62 4.23 6.77 -3.39
C TYR A 62 3.74 7.77 -2.33
N ASN A 63 4.25 9.00 -2.34
CA ASN A 63 3.79 10.05 -1.43
C ASN A 63 2.38 10.54 -1.76
N LEU A 64 1.94 10.38 -3.02
CA LEU A 64 0.59 10.74 -3.47
C LEU A 64 -0.45 9.63 -3.24
N ILE A 65 -0.04 8.36 -3.07
CA ILE A 65 -0.94 7.24 -2.73
C ILE A 65 -1.93 7.61 -1.62
N PRO A 66 -1.52 8.12 -0.44
CA PRO A 66 -2.46 8.47 0.63
C PRO A 66 -3.44 9.59 0.25
N VAL A 67 -3.02 10.55 -0.58
CA VAL A 67 -3.90 11.62 -1.08
C VAL A 67 -4.94 11.04 -2.03
N PHE A 68 -4.52 10.21 -2.98
CA PHE A 68 -5.45 9.53 -3.90
C PHE A 68 -6.37 8.57 -3.16
N ALA A 69 -5.87 7.82 -2.18
CA ALA A 69 -6.68 6.94 -1.33
C ALA A 69 -7.77 7.73 -0.60
N MET A 70 -7.45 8.90 -0.05
CA MET A 70 -8.44 9.78 0.59
C MET A 70 -9.49 10.27 -0.41
N VAL A 71 -9.08 10.76 -1.58
CA VAL A 71 -10.00 11.28 -2.60
C VAL A 71 -10.92 10.17 -3.11
N ILE A 72 -10.37 9.00 -3.42
CA ILE A 72 -11.15 7.85 -3.89
C ILE A 72 -12.09 7.38 -2.78
N ALA A 73 -11.64 7.26 -1.54
CA ALA A 73 -12.50 6.89 -0.41
C ALA A 73 -13.65 7.88 -0.23
N ALA A 74 -13.40 9.18 -0.31
CA ALA A 74 -14.44 10.21 -0.20
C ALA A 74 -15.46 10.13 -1.36
N LEU A 75 -15.02 9.78 -2.57
CA LEU A 75 -15.89 9.69 -3.75
C LEU A 75 -16.69 8.39 -3.81
N PHE A 76 -16.05 7.24 -3.52
CA PHE A 76 -16.65 5.92 -3.69
C PHE A 76 -17.47 5.46 -2.48
N LEU A 77 -17.06 5.82 -1.27
CA LEU A 77 -17.65 5.20 -0.08
C LEU A 77 -19.04 5.75 0.23
N GLN A 78 -19.40 6.98 -0.20
CA GLN A 78 -20.74 7.60 -0.03
C GLN A 78 -21.32 7.50 1.41
N GLU A 79 -20.53 7.10 2.40
CA GLU A 79 -20.90 7.04 3.82
C GLU A 79 -20.57 8.38 4.49
N GLU A 80 -21.36 8.73 5.50
CA GLU A 80 -21.14 9.95 6.30
C GLU A 80 -19.74 9.89 6.92
N ILE A 81 -18.85 10.75 6.43
CA ILE A 81 -17.46 10.82 6.87
C ILE A 81 -17.43 11.10 8.37
N HIS A 82 -17.19 10.05 9.17
CA HIS A 82 -17.11 10.16 10.61
C HIS A 82 -15.82 10.88 11.02
N TYR A 83 -15.87 11.61 12.14
CA TYR A 83 -14.76 12.42 12.67
C TYR A 83 -13.44 11.63 12.82
N TYR A 84 -13.50 10.32 13.06
CA TYR A 84 -12.32 9.45 13.16
C TYR A 84 -11.55 9.34 11.84
N GLN A 85 -12.24 9.35 10.70
CA GLN A 85 -11.62 9.29 9.37
C GLN A 85 -10.88 10.59 9.06
N LEU A 86 -11.44 11.73 9.48
CA LEU A 86 -10.81 13.05 9.42
C LEU A 86 -9.52 13.12 10.25
N ILE A 87 -9.55 12.59 11.49
CA ILE A 87 -8.37 12.53 12.36
C ILE A 87 -7.30 11.61 11.76
N GLY A 88 -7.71 10.46 11.21
CA GLY A 88 -6.81 9.54 10.50
C GLY A 88 -6.16 10.20 9.28
N CYS A 89 -6.93 10.90 8.46
CA CYS A 89 -6.42 11.71 7.34
C CYS A 89 -5.40 12.74 7.80
N PHE A 90 -5.72 13.48 8.86
CA PHE A 90 -4.84 14.52 9.40
C PHE A 90 -3.49 13.94 9.86
N PHE A 91 -3.51 12.81 10.56
CA PHE A 91 -2.29 12.10 10.99
C PHE A 91 -1.46 11.60 9.79
N VAL A 92 -2.12 11.04 8.77
CA VAL A 92 -1.46 10.59 7.54
C VAL A 92 -0.80 11.77 6.81
N LEU A 93 -1.50 12.91 6.67
CA LEU A 93 -0.97 14.12 6.06
C LEU A 93 0.27 14.64 6.80
N ILE A 94 0.22 14.68 8.14
CA ILE A 94 1.38 15.03 8.97
C ILE A 94 2.55 14.07 8.71
N GLY A 95 2.29 12.77 8.73
CA GLY A 95 3.31 11.75 8.48
C GLY A 95 3.99 11.90 7.11
N ILE A 96 3.23 12.22 6.07
CA ILE A 96 3.77 12.47 4.72
C ILE A 96 4.67 13.70 4.71
N VAL A 97 4.23 14.81 5.32
CA VAL A 97 5.02 16.05 5.36
C VAL A 97 6.34 15.83 6.10
N LEU A 98 6.32 15.13 7.24
CA LEU A 98 7.54 14.77 7.97
C LEU A 98 8.45 13.83 7.18
N SER A 99 7.89 12.80 6.54
CA SER A 99 8.66 11.83 5.75
C SER A 99 9.27 12.46 4.49
N SER A 100 8.54 13.36 3.84
CA SER A 100 8.99 14.08 2.65
C SER A 100 10.19 14.98 2.93
N GLN A 101 10.34 15.51 4.14
CA GLN A 101 11.46 16.38 4.49
C GLN A 101 12.77 15.60 4.74
N ASN A 102 12.69 14.31 5.07
CA ASN A 102 13.86 13.47 5.36
C ASN A 102 14.45 12.76 4.13
N LYS A 103 13.84 12.91 2.95
CA LYS A 103 14.30 12.25 1.72
C LYS A 103 15.26 13.13 0.90
N LYS A 104 16.31 13.66 1.55
CA LYS A 104 17.41 14.37 0.85
C LYS A 104 18.62 13.50 0.50
N GLU A 105 18.70 12.25 0.94
CA GLU A 105 19.88 11.39 0.74
C GLU A 105 19.56 10.04 0.09
N GLN A 106 18.99 10.07 -1.12
CA GLN A 106 19.08 8.92 -2.03
C GLN A 106 19.68 9.39 -3.35
N LEU A 107 20.91 9.92 -3.25
CA LEU A 107 21.81 9.92 -4.39
C LEU A 107 22.20 8.46 -4.64
N PRO A 108 21.92 7.88 -5.83
CA PRO A 108 22.47 6.60 -6.17
C PRO A 108 23.99 6.74 -6.07
N GLU A 109 24.58 5.93 -5.19
CA GLU A 109 26.01 5.70 -5.13
C GLU A 109 26.48 5.46 -6.56
N ARG A 110 27.25 6.42 -7.08
CA ARG A 110 27.85 6.35 -8.40
C ARG A 110 28.51 4.99 -8.53
N VAL A 111 28.10 4.22 -9.53
CA VAL A 111 28.90 3.11 -10.05
C VAL A 111 30.11 3.73 -10.79
N ASP A 112 30.94 4.46 -10.06
CA ASP A 112 32.25 4.95 -10.47
C ASP A 112 33.26 3.87 -10.05
N GLY A 113 33.35 2.79 -10.83
CA GLY A 113 34.16 1.65 -10.43
C GLY A 113 34.49 0.60 -11.50
N ALA A 114 34.30 0.88 -12.79
CA ALA A 114 34.78 -0.01 -13.85
C ALA A 114 35.47 0.76 -14.97
N GLY A 115 36.79 0.96 -14.83
CA GLY A 115 37.69 0.94 -15.98
C GLY A 115 38.27 2.27 -16.47
N ALA A 116 38.90 3.06 -15.59
CA ALA A 116 40.13 3.74 -15.99
C ALA A 116 41.29 2.75 -15.83
N LYS A 117 42.19 2.66 -16.83
CA LYS A 117 43.48 1.95 -16.91
C LYS A 117 43.48 0.59 -17.62
N SER A 118 43.80 0.61 -18.92
CA SER A 118 45.01 0.01 -19.52
C SER A 118 45.08 0.32 -21.00
#